data_AF-A0A3N5FV90-F1
#
_entry.id   AF-A0A3N5FV90-F1
#
_cell.length_a   1.000
_cell.length_b   1.000
_cell.length_c   1.000
_cell.angle_alpha   90.00
_cell.angle_beta   90.00
_cell.angle_gamma   90.00
#
_symmetry.space_group_name_H-M   'P 1'
#
loop_
_entity.id
_entity.type
_entity.pdbx_description
1 polymer ?
#
loop_
_entity_poly.entity_id
_entity_poly.type
_entity_poly.pdbx_seq_one_letter_code
_entity_poly.pdbx_strand_id
1 'polypeptide(L)' 'MIRTVEAVIDPSGNVRLLADVHLSGPRRALVTILEEGLQTEETALLSERSLSDWSRPEEDAAWSHLQPAR' A
#
# COMPACT_ATOMS: atom_id res chain seq x y z
N MET A 1 14.93 -14.32 6.26
CA MET A 1 13.65 -13.62 5.99
C MET A 1 13.93 -12.13 5.88
N ILE A 2 13.51 -11.51 4.79
CA ILE A 2 13.58 -10.05 4.60
C ILE A 2 12.49 -9.43 5.47
N ARG A 3 12.79 -8.32 6.13
CA ARG A 3 11.82 -7.58 6.96
C ARG A 3 11.80 -6.14 6.45
N THR A 4 10.63 -5.61 6.19
CA THR A 4 10.43 -4.20 5.87
C THR A 4 9.96 -3.49 7.13
N VAL A 5 10.56 -2.34 7.42
CA VAL A 5 10.24 -1.55 8.61
C VAL A 5 9.89 -0.16 8.12
N GLU A 6 8.76 0.36 8.59
CA GLU A 6 8.32 1.69 8.22
C GLU A 6 9.19 2.75 8.90
N ALA A 7 9.47 3.81 8.16
CA ALA A 7 10.34 4.89 8.59
C ALA A 7 9.88 6.20 7.95
N VAL A 8 10.19 7.31 8.63
CA VAL A 8 9.92 8.66 8.14
C VAL A 8 11.25 9.35 7.88
N ILE A 9 11.32 10.10 6.80
CA ILE A 9 12.46 10.98 6.50
C ILE A 9 12.10 12.38 7.00
N ASP A 10 12.89 12.91 7.92
CA ASP A 10 12.67 14.26 8.42
C ASP A 10 13.11 15.34 7.40
N PRO A 11 12.76 16.62 7.61
CA PRO A 11 13.16 17.70 6.70
C PRO A 11 14.68 17.90 6.56
N SER A 12 15.47 17.33 7.47
CA SER A 12 16.94 17.36 7.41
C SER A 12 17.52 16.17 6.64
N GLY A 13 16.67 15.25 6.17
CA GLY A 13 17.06 14.06 5.42
C GLY A 13 17.41 12.86 6.30
N ASN A 14 17.17 12.90 7.62
CA ASN A 14 17.46 11.77 8.48
C ASN A 14 16.32 10.75 8.45
N VAL A 15 16.68 9.47 8.31
CA VAL A 15 15.75 8.35 8.38
C VAL A 15 15.49 7.98 9.84
N ARG A 16 14.23 8.05 10.27
CA ARG A 16 13.78 7.64 11.61
C ARG A 16 12.85 6.45 11.50
N LEU A 17 13.25 5.33 12.08
CA LEU A 17 12.41 4.12 12.13
C LEU A 17 11.20 4.36 13.04
N LEU A 18 10.02 3.92 12.61
CA LEU A 18 8.79 3.99 13.40
C LEU A 18 8.63 2.82 14.37
N ALA A 19 9.42 1.76 14.18
CA ALA A 19 9.45 0.60 15.05
C ALA A 19 10.88 0.21 15.39
N ASP A 20 11.06 -0.36 16.59
CA ASP A 20 12.37 -0.83 17.03
C ASP A 20 12.82 -2.06 16.26
N VAL A 21 14.07 -2.03 15.79
CA VAL A 21 14.68 -3.13 15.04
C VAL A 21 15.78 -3.78 15.86
N HIS A 22 15.44 -4.90 16.49
CA HIS A 22 16.37 -5.70 17.27
C HIS A 22 17.09 -6.71 16.36
N LEU A 23 18.39 -6.50 16.16
CA LEU A 23 19.25 -7.41 15.39
C LEU A 23 20.29 -8.04 16.31
N SER A 24 20.55 -9.32 16.10
CA SER A 24 21.56 -10.09 16.84
C SER A 24 23.02 -9.68 16.54
N GLY A 25 23.24 -8.66 15.71
CA GLY A 25 24.55 -8.22 15.27
C GLY A 25 24.45 -7.23 14.10
N PRO A 26 25.59 -6.64 13.68
CA PRO A 26 25.62 -5.66 12.59
C PRO A 26 25.14 -6.28 11.28
N ARG A 27 24.36 -5.52 10.50
CA ARG A 27 23.78 -5.99 9.26
C ARG A 27 23.58 -4.83 8.27
N ARG A 28 23.68 -5.13 6.97
CA ARG A 28 23.34 -4.17 5.92
C ARG A 28 21.82 -4.00 5.84
N ALA A 29 21.37 -2.77 5.65
CA ALA A 29 19.97 -2.44 5.41
C ALA A 29 19.80 -1.89 3.99
N LEU A 30 18.60 -2.06 3.45
CA LEU A 30 18.14 -1.41 2.22
C LEU A 30 17.13 -0.35 2.64
N VAL A 31 17.24 0.85 2.08
CA VAL A 31 16.28 1.93 2.29
C VAL A 31 15.61 2.20 0.94
N THR A 32 14.29 2.13 0.93
CA THR A 32 13.46 2.47 -0.23
C THR A 32 12.72 3.75 0.11
N ILE A 33 12.90 4.81 -0.69
CA ILE A 33 12.16 6.06 -0.52
C ILE A 33 10.86 5.95 -1.32
N LEU A 34 9.74 6.16 -0.65
CA LEU A 34 8.44 6.27 -1.29
C LEU A 34 8.24 7.75 -1.64
N GLU A 35 8.14 8.07 -2.93
CA GLU A 35 7.76 9.41 -3.35
C GLU A 35 6.25 9.57 -3.14
N GLU A 36 5.83 10.57 -2.35
CA GLU A 36 4.41 10.88 -2.12
C GLU A 36 3.74 11.54 -3.36
N GLY A 37 4.40 11.54 -4.52
CA GLY A 37 3.98 12.23 -5.72
C GLY A 37 3.11 11.39 -6.66
N LEU A 38 1.89 11.89 -6.92
CA LEU A 38 1.05 11.68 -8.12
C LEU A 38 0.41 10.31 -8.37
N GLN A 39 0.85 9.22 -7.72
CA GLN A 39 0.35 7.89 -8.09
C GLN A 39 -1.13 7.64 -7.75
N THR A 40 -1.70 8.30 -6.74
CA THR A 40 -3.10 8.04 -6.34
C THR A 40 -4.10 8.52 -7.38
N GLU A 41 -3.90 9.70 -7.99
CA GLU A 41 -4.84 10.22 -8.99
C GLU A 41 -4.60 9.59 -10.36
N GLU A 42 -3.35 9.47 -10.82
CA GLU A 42 -3.06 8.92 -12.14
C GLU A 42 -3.43 7.44 -12.23
N THR A 43 -3.11 6.64 -11.21
CA THR A 43 -3.48 5.22 -11.18
C THR A 43 -4.98 5.02 -11.02
N ALA A 44 -5.66 5.88 -10.25
CA ALA A 44 -7.12 5.86 -10.15
C ALA A 44 -7.77 6.18 -11.50
N LEU A 45 -7.33 7.22 -12.20
CA LEU A 45 -7.81 7.61 -13.52
C LEU A 45 -7.57 6.52 -14.57
N LEU A 46 -6.39 5.87 -14.55
CA LEU A 46 -6.09 4.75 -15.44
C LEU A 46 -6.97 3.53 -15.16
N SER A 47 -7.42 3.35 -13.91
CA SER A 47 -8.25 2.24 -13.47
C SER A 47 -9.75 2.46 -13.71
N GLU A 48 -10.20 3.70 -13.96
CA GLU A 48 -11.63 4.03 -14.15
C GLU A 48 -12.31 3.19 -15.24
N ARG A 49 -11.62 2.96 -16.37
CA ARG A 49 -12.15 2.11 -17.45
C ARG A 49 -12.34 0.66 -17.00
N SER A 50 -11.38 0.09 -16.28
CA SER A 50 -11.48 -1.28 -15.78
C SER A 50 -12.54 -1.41 -14.68
N LEU A 51 -12.72 -0.38 -13.85
CA LEU A 51 -13.77 -0.32 -12.82
C LEU A 51 -15.19 -0.25 -13.41
N SER A 52 -15.36 0.29 -14.62
CA SER A 52 -16.68 0.37 -15.27
C SER A 52 -17.28 -1.00 -15.60
N ASP A 53 -16.45 -2.03 -15.76
CA ASP A 53 -16.94 -3.41 -15.94
C ASP A 53 -17.50 -4.01 -14.63
N TRP A 54 -17.11 -3.46 -13.48
CA TRP A 54 -17.58 -3.90 -12.16
C TRP A 54 -18.90 -3.24 -11.74
N SER A 55 -19.34 -2.17 -12.42
CA SER A 55 -20.63 -1.50 -12.13
C SER A 55 -21.81 -2.11 -12.91
N ARG A 56 -21.68 -3.36 -13.35
CA ARG A 56 -22.73 -4.07 -14.08
C ARG A 56 -23.71 -4.73 -13.09
N PRO A 57 -25.02 -4.77 -13.40
CA PRO A 57 -26.03 -5.39 -12.52
C PRO A 57 -25.75 -6.86 -12.18
N GLU A 58 -25.07 -7.58 -13.07
CA GLU A 58 -24.68 -8.98 -12.88
C GLU A 58 -23.67 -9.13 -11.73
N GLU A 59 -22.76 -8.17 -11.59
CA GLU A 59 -21.82 -8.13 -10.48
C GLU A 59 -22.60 -7.88 -9.19
N ASP A 60 -23.45 -6.85 -9.13
CA ASP A 60 -24.26 -6.55 -7.92
C ASP A 60 -25.06 -7.77 -7.44
N ALA A 61 -25.60 -8.56 -8.36
CA ALA A 61 -26.25 -9.83 -8.06
C ALA A 61 -25.28 -10.86 -7.46
N ALA A 62 -24.09 -11.03 -8.04
CA ALA A 62 -23.05 -11.91 -7.51
C ALA A 62 -22.60 -11.50 -6.09
N TRP A 63 -22.38 -10.21 -5.84
CA TRP A 63 -21.98 -9.68 -4.53
C TRP A 63 -23.07 -9.88 -3.46
N SER A 64 -24.35 -9.83 -3.84
CA SER A 64 -25.47 -10.06 -2.92
C SER A 64 -25.42 -11.44 -2.24
N HIS A 65 -24.83 -12.43 -2.91
CA HIS A 65 -24.70 -13.80 -2.41
C HIS A 65 -23.53 -14.00 -1.44
N LEU A 66 -22.63 -13.00 -1.33
CA LEU A 66 -21.46 -13.05 -0.44
C LEU A 66 -21.66 -12.31 0.88
N GLN A 67 -22.85 -11.75 1.10
CA GLN A 67 -23.21 -11.11 2.37
C GLN A 67 -23.22 -12.17 3.50
N PRO A 68 -22.55 -11.91 4.63
CA PRO A 68 -22.60 -12.82 5.77
C PRO A 68 -24.04 -12.98 6.26
N ALA A 69 -24.41 -14.21 6.63
CA ALA A 69 -25.70 -14.47 7.26
C ALA A 69 -25.83 -13.61 8.53
N ARG A 70 -26.93 -12.87 8.63
CA ARG A 70 -27.22 -11.94 9.71
C ARG A 70 -27.30 -12.62 11.08
#